data_AF-A0A3B9J4T8-F1
#
_entry.id   AF-A0A3B9J4T8-F1
#
_cell.length_a   1.000
_cell.length_b   1.000
_cell.length_c   1.000
_cell.angle_alpha   90.00
_cell.angle_beta   90.00
_cell.angle_gamma   90.00
#
_symmetry.space_group_name_H-M   'P 1'
#
loop_
_entity.id
_entity.type
_entity.pdbx_description
1 polymer ?
#
loop_
_entity_poly.entity_id
_entity_poly.type
_entity_poly.pdbx_seq_one_letter_code
_entity_poly.pdbx_strand_id
1 'polypeptide(L)'
;MLKRVLIVALLVFGVHMADAQLTVYSEPVAAVDNIPPAPVTNLQALVAMDSGERSVGLTWNLSADDALSFQASVGGAVVLSGDVRGYRVYRIDEGGDELLLATLSTGTSEYVDSTVEDGASYIYSVRSFDLDNETEIDAVAGSDADRARMVLVGGTTQVVVETKIKASMRIDSELNLEDEAAVGVFTNQFIERMAALLSISPQRIIITGLAAGSVIVSFEIAEPDVTSADEFSATTVLETLKSEVAQGTDAFDSLGGVLSLEDNSTSQLVPVTAPLDRNGDLIVGWFTREGDQVDFDDFFLFADHFGTAQGETGYDARFDIVPNGRIDFGDFFRFADDFGKVVANASVISGG
;
A
#
# COMPACT_ATOMS: atom_id res chain seq x y z
N MET A 1 -57.25 -38.38 56.35
CA MET A 1 -58.27 -37.31 56.26
C MET A 1 -58.00 -36.51 55.00
N LEU A 2 -58.83 -36.66 53.96
CA LEU A 2 -59.25 -35.57 53.07
C LEU A 2 -60.41 -36.11 52.22
N LYS A 3 -61.63 -35.77 52.64
CA LYS A 3 -62.86 -35.71 51.81
C LYS A 3 -62.68 -34.48 50.90
N ARG A 4 -63.16 -34.35 49.66
CA ARG A 4 -64.36 -34.88 48.99
C ARG A 4 -64.41 -34.27 47.57
N VAL A 5 -65.28 -34.83 46.69
CA VAL A 5 -66.15 -34.10 45.70
C VAL A 5 -65.42 -33.64 44.41
N LEU A 6 -65.93 -33.77 43.17
CA LEU A 6 -67.23 -34.11 42.59
C LEU A 6 -67.11 -34.22 41.05
N ILE A 7 -68.05 -34.95 40.44
CA ILE A 7 -68.78 -34.72 39.17
C ILE A 7 -68.04 -34.70 37.81
N VAL A 8 -68.58 -35.59 36.97
CA VAL A 8 -68.48 -35.68 35.51
C VAL A 8 -69.43 -34.69 34.85
N ALA A 9 -68.98 -33.92 33.86
CA ALA A 9 -69.88 -33.35 32.84
C ALA A 9 -69.18 -33.07 31.49
N LEU A 10 -69.64 -33.87 30.53
CA LEU A 10 -69.64 -33.87 29.07
C LEU A 10 -69.56 -32.50 28.32
N LEU A 11 -68.57 -32.42 27.41
CA LEU A 11 -68.49 -31.80 26.06
C LEU A 11 -69.44 -30.66 25.63
N VAL A 12 -68.81 -29.58 25.11
CA VAL A 12 -69.29 -28.80 23.96
C VAL A 12 -68.11 -28.53 23.02
N PHE A 13 -68.24 -28.96 21.75
CA PHE A 13 -67.34 -28.61 20.64
C PHE A 13 -67.66 -27.20 20.14
N GLY A 14 -66.66 -26.32 20.15
CA GLY A 14 -66.69 -25.04 19.45
C GLY A 14 -65.57 -24.99 18.41
N VAL A 15 -65.93 -25.05 17.13
CA VAL A 15 -65.01 -24.88 15.99
C VAL A 15 -64.55 -23.42 15.99
N HIS A 16 -63.29 -23.16 16.34
CA HIS A 16 -62.65 -21.88 16.08
C HIS A 16 -61.98 -21.97 14.71
N MET A 17 -62.54 -21.28 13.72
CA MET A 17 -61.81 -20.94 12.50
C MET A 17 -60.73 -19.94 12.92
N ALA A 18 -59.49 -20.42 13.10
CA ALA A 18 -58.35 -19.54 13.20
C ALA A 18 -58.04 -19.02 11.79
N ASP A 19 -58.44 -17.78 11.50
CA ASP A 19 -57.87 -17.00 10.41
C ASP A 19 -56.37 -16.81 10.72
N ALA A 20 -55.56 -17.76 10.27
CA ALA A 20 -54.12 -17.57 10.18
C ALA A 20 -53.84 -16.67 8.98
N GLN A 21 -54.04 -15.36 9.16
CA GLN A 21 -53.50 -14.37 8.25
C GLN A 21 -51.96 -14.42 8.37
N LEU A 22 -51.34 -15.19 7.48
CA LEU A 22 -49.89 -15.16 7.25
C LEU A 22 -49.55 -13.77 6.69
N THR A 23 -49.33 -12.82 7.58
CA THR A 23 -48.67 -11.56 7.23
C THR A 23 -47.22 -11.90 6.93
N VAL A 24 -46.94 -12.13 5.64
CA VAL A 24 -45.56 -12.17 5.14
C VAL A 24 -45.02 -10.76 5.27
N TYR A 25 -44.26 -10.50 6.34
CA TYR A 25 -43.38 -9.35 6.38
C TYR A 25 -42.24 -9.67 5.41
N SER A 26 -42.35 -9.20 4.17
CA SER A 26 -41.13 -8.97 3.39
C SER A 26 -40.40 -7.84 4.12
N GLU A 27 -39.16 -8.07 4.54
CA GLU A 27 -38.32 -6.94 4.92
C GLU A 27 -38.31 -5.94 3.75
N PRO A 28 -38.35 -4.64 4.02
CA PRO A 28 -38.21 -3.66 2.94
C PRO A 28 -36.91 -3.98 2.20
N VAL A 29 -37.03 -4.33 0.93
CA VAL A 29 -35.88 -4.40 0.03
C VAL A 29 -35.45 -2.96 -0.20
N ALA A 30 -34.52 -2.48 0.63
CA ALA A 30 -33.79 -1.27 0.32
C ALA A 30 -32.95 -1.55 -0.93
N ALA A 31 -32.93 -0.62 -1.88
CA ALA A 31 -31.90 -0.64 -2.90
C ALA A 31 -30.58 -0.39 -2.16
N VAL A 32 -29.74 -1.43 -2.09
CA VAL A 32 -28.38 -1.30 -1.58
C VAL A 32 -27.60 -0.51 -2.63
N ASP A 33 -27.00 0.60 -2.21
CA ASP A 33 -26.07 1.31 -3.05
C ASP A 33 -24.76 0.52 -3.11
N ASN A 34 -24.22 0.30 -4.30
CA ASN A 34 -22.94 -0.40 -4.49
C ASN A 34 -21.87 0.54 -5.08
N ILE A 35 -22.15 1.84 -5.14
CA ILE A 35 -21.21 2.85 -5.63
C ILE A 35 -20.63 3.55 -4.40
N PRO A 36 -19.33 3.39 -4.10
CA PRO A 36 -18.71 4.15 -3.03
C PRO A 36 -18.65 5.65 -3.37
N PRO A 37 -18.65 6.53 -2.37
CA PRO A 37 -18.43 7.95 -2.58
C PRO A 37 -17.02 8.19 -3.14
N ALA A 38 -16.83 9.33 -3.81
CA ALA A 38 -15.52 9.76 -4.28
C ALA A 38 -14.53 9.89 -3.11
N PRO A 39 -13.25 9.59 -3.34
CA PRO A 39 -12.22 9.69 -2.31
C PRO A 39 -11.90 11.14 -1.93
N VAL A 40 -11.20 11.30 -0.80
CA VAL A 40 -10.56 12.57 -0.46
C VAL A 40 -9.36 12.79 -1.36
N THR A 41 -8.98 14.05 -1.56
CA THR A 41 -7.78 14.40 -2.33
C THR A 41 -6.82 15.21 -1.48
N ASN A 42 -5.56 15.32 -1.89
CA ASN A 42 -4.52 16.09 -1.18
C ASN A 42 -4.38 15.71 0.30
N LEU A 43 -4.50 14.43 0.65
CA LEU A 43 -4.20 13.95 1.99
C LEU A 43 -2.71 14.16 2.30
N GLN A 44 -2.43 14.81 3.41
CA GLN A 44 -1.08 15.07 3.90
C GLN A 44 -0.98 14.66 5.35
N ALA A 45 0.14 14.03 5.72
CA ALA A 45 0.51 13.71 7.07
C ALA A 45 1.78 14.48 7.44
N LEU A 46 1.73 15.23 8.55
CA LEU A 46 2.85 16.03 9.02
C LEU A 46 3.12 15.76 10.49
N VAL A 47 4.36 15.40 10.80
CA VAL A 47 4.82 15.26 12.18
C VAL A 47 4.81 16.62 12.86
N ALA A 48 4.13 16.70 14.00
CA ALA A 48 4.12 17.84 14.89
C ALA A 48 4.75 17.47 16.24
N MET A 49 5.29 18.48 16.90
CA MET A 49 5.75 18.39 18.29
C MET A 49 5.04 19.46 19.10
N ASP A 50 4.27 19.04 20.09
CA ASP A 50 3.70 19.96 21.07
C ASP A 50 4.17 19.56 22.46
N SER A 51 4.80 20.50 23.16
CA SER A 51 5.16 20.34 24.58
C SER A 51 6.03 19.11 24.91
N GLY A 52 6.75 18.56 23.91
CA GLY A 52 7.61 17.38 24.05
C GLY A 52 6.94 16.05 23.65
N GLU A 53 5.63 16.06 23.37
CA GLU A 53 4.90 14.92 22.82
C GLU A 53 4.85 15.03 21.29
N ARG A 54 5.06 13.90 20.61
CA ARG A 54 4.92 13.83 19.15
C ARG A 54 3.49 13.52 18.77
N SER A 55 3.04 14.13 17.69
CA SER A 55 1.76 13.83 17.05
C SER A 55 1.91 13.89 15.54
N VAL A 56 0.92 13.39 14.83
CA VAL A 56 0.82 13.56 13.38
C VAL A 56 -0.48 14.29 13.06
N GLY A 57 -0.35 15.46 12.44
CA GLY A 57 -1.48 16.20 11.88
C GLY A 57 -1.78 15.71 10.47
N LEU A 58 -3.05 15.40 10.22
CA LEU A 58 -3.57 15.03 8.91
C LEU A 58 -4.45 16.16 8.37
N THR A 59 -4.29 16.49 7.09
CA THR A 59 -5.17 17.42 6.37
C THR A 59 -5.53 16.85 4.99
N TRP A 60 -6.73 17.14 4.50
CA TRP A 60 -7.18 16.71 3.17
C TRP A 60 -8.23 17.66 2.58
N ASN A 61 -8.43 17.59 1.27
CA ASN A 61 -9.61 18.14 0.62
C ASN A 61 -10.78 17.16 0.74
N LEU A 62 -11.95 17.67 1.10
CA LEU A 62 -13.18 16.89 1.20
C LEU A 62 -13.48 16.13 -0.10
N SER A 63 -14.19 15.01 0.04
CA SER A 63 -14.75 14.29 -1.10
C SER A 63 -15.62 15.22 -1.95
N ALA A 64 -15.61 15.03 -3.27
CA ALA A 64 -16.49 15.75 -4.18
C ALA A 64 -17.98 15.50 -3.88
N ASP A 65 -18.28 14.36 -3.26
CA ASP A 65 -19.64 13.94 -2.86
C ASP A 65 -19.99 14.35 -1.43
N ASP A 66 -19.12 15.12 -0.75
CA ASP A 66 -19.48 15.69 0.56
C ASP A 66 -20.54 16.77 0.42
N ALA A 67 -21.53 16.74 1.31
CA ALA A 67 -22.83 17.40 1.22
C ALA A 67 -22.82 18.92 1.44
N LEU A 68 -21.81 19.62 0.92
CA LEU A 68 -21.81 21.08 0.80
C LEU A 68 -22.29 21.58 -0.57
N SER A 69 -22.59 20.66 -1.51
CA SER A 69 -23.20 21.00 -2.79
C SER A 69 -24.71 21.25 -2.63
N PHE A 70 -25.13 22.49 -2.87
CA PHE A 70 -26.54 22.88 -2.91
C PHE A 70 -27.01 22.89 -4.37
N GLN A 71 -27.88 21.96 -4.76
CA GLN A 71 -28.70 22.17 -5.95
C GLN A 71 -29.98 22.90 -5.55
N ALA A 72 -30.13 24.15 -6.01
CA ALA A 72 -31.38 24.86 -5.93
C ALA A 72 -32.42 24.14 -6.81
N SER A 73 -33.37 23.45 -6.19
CA SER A 73 -34.50 22.86 -6.90
C SER A 73 -35.57 23.91 -7.20
N VAL A 74 -36.20 23.77 -8.37
CA VAL A 74 -37.42 24.50 -8.75
C VAL A 74 -38.53 24.11 -7.77
N GLY A 75 -38.87 25.00 -6.83
CA GLY A 75 -39.96 24.79 -5.86
C GLY A 75 -39.61 25.03 -4.39
N GLY A 76 -38.40 25.47 -4.05
CA GLY A 76 -38.05 25.90 -2.68
C GLY A 76 -37.66 24.77 -1.72
N ALA A 77 -37.49 23.54 -2.21
CA ALA A 77 -36.87 22.46 -1.46
C ALA A 77 -35.34 22.48 -1.68
N VAL A 78 -34.58 22.50 -0.59
CA VAL A 78 -33.13 22.27 -0.63
C VAL A 78 -32.92 20.76 -0.77
N VAL A 79 -32.31 20.33 -1.87
CA VAL A 79 -31.84 18.95 -2.03
C VAL A 79 -30.35 18.95 -1.68
N LEU A 80 -29.98 18.18 -0.66
CA LEU A 80 -28.58 17.87 -0.38
C LEU A 80 -28.12 16.89 -1.46
N SER A 81 -27.07 17.23 -2.20
CA SER A 81 -26.56 16.39 -3.30
C SER A 81 -25.32 15.57 -2.94
N GLY A 82 -25.01 15.42 -1.64
CA GLY A 82 -23.92 14.57 -1.18
C GLY A 82 -24.43 13.36 -0.39
N ASP A 83 -23.81 12.20 -0.62
CA ASP A 83 -24.11 10.91 0.02
C ASP A 83 -23.09 10.52 1.10
N VAL A 84 -21.97 11.24 1.19
CA VAL A 84 -20.96 11.04 2.23
C VAL A 84 -21.59 11.23 3.61
N ARG A 85 -21.39 10.23 4.48
CA ARG A 85 -21.78 10.27 5.90
C ARG A 85 -20.66 10.71 6.82
N GLY A 86 -19.43 10.59 6.35
CA GLY A 86 -18.25 11.00 7.09
C GLY A 86 -16.99 10.42 6.52
N TYR A 87 -15.95 10.46 7.34
CA TYR A 87 -14.61 10.00 6.99
C TYR A 87 -14.10 9.02 8.04
N ARG A 88 -13.46 7.93 7.60
CA ARG A 88 -12.72 7.02 8.48
C ARG A 88 -11.23 7.24 8.29
N VAL A 89 -10.53 7.41 9.40
CA VAL A 89 -9.08 7.63 9.43
C VAL A 89 -8.42 6.35 9.88
N TYR A 90 -7.52 5.84 9.06
CA TYR A 90 -6.73 4.65 9.34
C TYR A 90 -5.24 4.96 9.36
N ARG A 91 -4.50 4.09 10.03
CA ARG A 91 -3.04 4.10 10.06
C ARG A 91 -2.53 2.68 9.91
N ILE A 92 -1.57 2.50 9.02
CA ILE A 92 -0.76 1.30 8.89
C ILE A 92 0.60 1.59 9.53
N ASP A 93 1.07 0.67 10.37
CA ASP A 93 2.42 0.73 10.94
C ASP A 93 3.43 -0.11 10.14
N GLU A 94 4.65 -0.20 10.65
CA GLU A 94 5.73 -0.99 10.08
C GLU A 94 5.44 -2.50 10.00
N GLY A 95 4.50 -3.02 10.80
CA GLY A 95 4.04 -4.41 10.75
C GLY A 95 3.04 -4.68 9.63
N GLY A 96 2.52 -3.63 8.99
CA GLY A 96 1.50 -3.73 7.95
C GLY A 96 0.07 -3.83 8.48
N ASP A 97 -0.14 -3.71 9.80
CA ASP A 97 -1.46 -3.80 10.41
C ASP A 97 -2.22 -2.48 10.25
N GLU A 98 -3.40 -2.53 9.63
CA GLU A 98 -4.28 -1.36 9.50
C GLU A 98 -5.15 -1.18 10.75
N LEU A 99 -5.03 -0.01 11.38
CA LEU A 99 -5.81 0.39 12.55
C LEU A 99 -6.76 1.55 12.19
N LEU A 100 -8.06 1.39 12.48
CA LEU A 100 -9.03 2.49 12.45
C LEU A 100 -8.81 3.39 13.68
N LEU A 101 -8.35 4.62 13.45
CA LEU A 101 -8.10 5.62 14.48
C LEU A 101 -9.38 6.41 14.84
N ALA A 102 -10.17 6.78 13.83
CA ALA A 102 -11.33 7.64 14.04
C ALA A 102 -12.42 7.47 12.96
N THR A 103 -13.65 7.78 13.35
CA THR A 103 -14.77 8.04 12.44
C THR A 103 -15.25 9.47 12.67
N LEU A 104 -15.16 10.30 11.64
CA LEU A 104 -15.41 11.73 11.64
C LEU A 104 -16.71 12.05 10.89
N SER A 105 -17.36 13.15 11.24
CA SER A 105 -18.55 13.62 10.53
C SER A 105 -18.20 14.21 9.16
N THR A 106 -19.22 14.38 8.32
CA THR A 106 -19.13 15.18 7.09
C THR A 106 -18.54 16.58 7.34
N GLY A 107 -17.91 17.16 6.30
CA GLY A 107 -17.26 18.46 6.37
C GLY A 107 -15.93 18.49 7.14
N THR A 108 -15.50 17.37 7.75
CA THR A 108 -14.22 17.30 8.45
C THR A 108 -13.07 17.11 7.47
N SER A 109 -12.05 17.95 7.57
CA SER A 109 -10.87 17.98 6.66
C SER A 109 -9.52 17.91 7.39
N GLU A 110 -9.55 17.68 8.71
CA GLU A 110 -8.36 17.59 9.54
C GLU A 110 -8.53 16.56 10.67
N TYR A 111 -7.42 15.96 11.10
CA TYR A 111 -7.35 15.06 12.24
C TYR A 111 -5.96 15.11 12.88
N VAL A 112 -5.86 14.87 14.18
CA VAL A 112 -4.57 14.74 14.88
C VAL A 112 -4.47 13.37 15.52
N ASP A 113 -3.46 12.61 15.12
CA ASP A 113 -3.08 11.37 15.78
C ASP A 113 -2.05 11.67 16.88
N SER A 114 -2.49 11.63 18.13
CA SER A 114 -1.64 11.80 19.32
C SER A 114 -1.17 10.48 19.92
N THR A 115 -1.36 9.36 19.21
CA THR A 115 -1.01 8.00 19.68
C THR A 115 0.24 7.44 19.02
N VAL A 116 1.00 8.31 18.36
CA VAL A 116 2.21 7.94 17.63
C VAL A 116 3.40 7.70 18.56
N GLU A 117 4.25 6.76 18.19
CA GLU A 117 5.45 6.41 18.95
C GLU A 117 6.70 7.06 18.35
N ASP A 118 7.64 7.50 19.19
CA ASP A 118 8.94 8.01 18.73
C ASP A 118 9.75 6.87 18.09
N GLY A 119 10.24 7.10 16.88
CA GLY A 119 10.96 6.09 16.10
C GLY A 119 10.10 5.23 15.17
N ALA A 120 8.77 5.33 15.24
CA ALA A 120 7.88 4.55 14.38
C ALA A 120 7.56 5.28 13.07
N SER A 121 7.27 4.51 12.02
CA SER A 121 6.74 5.03 10.77
C SER A 121 5.30 4.60 10.52
N TYR A 122 4.56 5.45 9.82
CA TYR A 122 3.15 5.22 9.55
C TYR A 122 2.73 5.64 8.14
N ILE A 123 1.78 4.90 7.56
CA ILE A 123 1.05 5.29 6.36
C ILE A 123 -0.41 5.58 6.75
N TYR A 124 -0.90 6.79 6.47
CA TYR A 124 -2.26 7.21 6.84
C TYR A 124 -3.24 7.15 5.68
N SER A 125 -4.44 6.62 5.91
CA SER A 125 -5.54 6.64 4.95
C SER A 125 -6.74 7.40 5.51
N VAL A 126 -7.40 8.18 4.66
CA VAL A 126 -8.69 8.79 4.98
C VAL A 126 -9.67 8.36 3.89
N ARG A 127 -10.72 7.64 4.27
CA ARG A 127 -11.72 7.07 3.37
C ARG A 127 -13.08 7.71 3.64
N SER A 128 -13.70 8.31 2.62
CA SER A 128 -15.11 8.71 2.69
C SER A 128 -15.98 7.45 2.74
N PHE A 129 -17.10 7.51 3.46
CA PHE A 129 -18.05 6.41 3.54
C PHE A 129 -19.48 6.92 3.54
N ASP A 130 -20.41 6.11 3.05
CA ASP A 130 -21.86 6.37 3.02
C ASP A 130 -22.62 5.39 3.94
N LEU A 131 -23.85 5.00 3.60
CA LEU A 131 -24.61 3.98 4.34
C LEU A 131 -24.10 2.55 4.13
N ASP A 132 -23.69 2.25 2.91
CA ASP A 132 -23.48 0.91 2.38
C ASP A 132 -22.01 0.68 1.98
N ASN A 133 -21.26 1.74 1.67
CA ASN A 133 -19.93 1.69 1.05
C ASN A 133 -18.90 2.59 1.74
N GLU A 134 -17.64 2.28 1.49
CA GLU A 134 -16.47 3.06 1.86
C GLU A 134 -15.53 3.12 0.65
N THR A 135 -14.96 4.30 0.40
CA THR A 135 -14.11 4.55 -0.75
C THR A 135 -12.74 3.89 -0.59
N GLU A 136 -12.14 3.49 -1.71
CA GLU A 136 -10.71 3.20 -1.76
C GLU A 136 -9.90 4.49 -1.86
N ILE A 137 -8.64 4.45 -1.46
CA ILE A 137 -7.78 5.64 -1.52
C ILE A 137 -7.42 5.98 -2.98
N ASP A 138 -7.41 7.27 -3.31
CA ASP A 138 -6.89 7.77 -4.60
C ASP A 138 -5.45 8.24 -4.44
N ALA A 139 -4.56 7.30 -4.20
CA ALA A 139 -3.13 7.54 -4.09
C ALA A 139 -2.37 6.44 -4.83
N VAL A 140 -1.80 6.78 -5.99
CA VAL A 140 -1.00 5.85 -6.79
C VAL A 140 0.32 5.57 -6.08
N ALA A 141 0.69 4.30 -5.92
CA ALA A 141 1.91 3.92 -5.24
C ALA A 141 3.16 4.63 -5.83
N GLY A 142 4.00 5.19 -4.96
CA GLY A 142 5.22 5.92 -5.32
C GLY A 142 5.01 7.36 -5.78
N SER A 143 3.76 7.78 -6.02
CA SER A 143 3.41 9.16 -6.37
C SER A 143 3.63 10.14 -5.20
N ASP A 144 3.62 11.43 -5.49
CA ASP A 144 3.70 12.47 -4.45
C ASP A 144 2.53 12.38 -3.46
N ALA A 145 1.33 12.02 -3.92
CA ALA A 145 0.17 11.82 -3.07
C ALA A 145 0.35 10.63 -2.10
N ASP A 146 0.96 9.55 -2.57
CA ASP A 146 1.28 8.39 -1.75
C ASP A 146 2.41 8.67 -0.76
N ARG A 147 3.42 9.46 -1.15
CA ARG A 147 4.48 9.89 -0.22
C ARG A 147 3.97 10.87 0.83
N ALA A 148 3.04 11.76 0.49
CA ALA A 148 2.51 12.79 1.39
C ALA A 148 1.76 12.23 2.60
N ARG A 149 1.27 10.99 2.52
CA ARG A 149 0.57 10.27 3.60
C ARG A 149 1.48 9.40 4.46
N MET A 150 2.79 9.36 4.18
CA MET A 150 3.78 8.59 4.92
C MET A 150 4.61 9.49 5.82
N VAL A 151 4.85 9.06 7.05
CA VAL A 151 5.66 9.80 8.02
C VAL A 151 6.56 8.88 8.83
N LEU A 152 7.77 9.36 9.12
CA LEU A 152 8.66 8.81 10.15
C LEU A 152 8.60 9.72 11.37
N VAL A 153 8.16 9.19 12.50
CA VAL A 153 7.95 9.92 13.76
C VAL A 153 9.27 10.00 14.53
N GLY A 154 10.28 10.63 13.92
CA GLY A 154 11.62 10.78 14.50
C GLY A 154 12.32 9.45 14.81
N GLY A 155 13.22 9.47 15.81
CA GLY A 155 14.04 8.33 16.21
C GLY A 155 15.25 8.05 15.30
N THR A 156 16.01 7.01 15.66
CA THR A 156 17.21 6.54 14.92
C THR A 156 16.89 5.38 13.98
N THR A 157 15.69 4.81 14.06
CA THR A 157 15.24 3.76 13.16
C THR A 157 15.11 4.34 11.76
N GLN A 158 15.93 3.84 10.84
CA GLN A 158 15.73 4.15 9.43
C GLN A 158 14.58 3.29 8.92
N VAL A 159 13.67 3.88 8.16
CA VAL A 159 12.62 3.17 7.44
C VAL A 159 12.72 3.59 5.99
N VAL A 160 12.70 2.59 5.11
CA VAL A 160 12.66 2.82 3.66
C VAL A 160 11.24 2.54 3.20
N VAL A 161 10.73 3.42 2.34
CA VAL A 161 9.50 3.16 1.61
C VAL A 161 9.86 2.27 0.43
N GLU A 162 9.47 1.01 0.49
CA GLU A 162 9.59 0.10 -0.66
C GLU A 162 8.32 0.24 -1.51
N THR A 163 8.49 0.75 -2.73
CA THR A 163 7.40 0.84 -3.71
C THR A 163 7.63 -0.22 -4.80
N LYS A 164 6.63 -1.06 -5.03
CA LYS A 164 6.61 -2.02 -6.14
C LYS A 164 5.51 -1.63 -7.11
N ILE A 165 5.88 -1.36 -8.35
CA ILE A 165 4.95 -1.00 -9.42
C ILE A 165 4.58 -2.25 -10.20
N LYS A 166 3.37 -2.75 -9.96
CA LYS A 166 2.89 -4.01 -10.51
C LYS A 166 1.54 -3.83 -11.17
N ALA A 167 1.30 -4.62 -12.21
CA ALA A 167 0.01 -4.64 -12.86
C ALA A 167 -0.31 -6.02 -13.43
N SER A 168 -1.60 -6.26 -13.66
CA SER A 168 -2.11 -7.42 -14.37
C SER A 168 -2.87 -6.97 -15.60
N MET A 169 -2.44 -7.43 -16.77
CA MET A 169 -3.09 -7.13 -18.04
C MET A 169 -3.76 -8.38 -18.61
N ARG A 170 -5.03 -8.27 -18.98
CA ARG A 170 -5.77 -9.34 -19.68
C ARG A 170 -5.68 -9.10 -21.18
N ILE A 171 -5.20 -10.10 -21.91
CA ILE A 171 -5.10 -10.10 -23.37
C ILE A 171 -6.14 -11.05 -23.95
N ASP A 172 -6.82 -10.65 -25.02
CA ASP A 172 -7.82 -11.49 -25.72
C ASP A 172 -7.14 -12.54 -26.59
N SER A 173 -6.53 -13.51 -25.93
CA SER A 173 -5.73 -14.56 -26.57
C SER A 173 -5.88 -15.86 -25.82
N GLU A 174 -5.66 -16.97 -26.52
CA GLU A 174 -5.56 -18.30 -25.94
C GLU A 174 -4.11 -18.78 -26.08
N LEU A 175 -3.40 -18.89 -24.96
CA LEU A 175 -2.03 -19.40 -24.91
C LEU A 175 -2.00 -20.74 -24.18
N ASN A 176 -1.40 -21.75 -24.83
CA ASN A 176 -1.10 -23.01 -24.15
C ASN A 176 0.15 -22.84 -23.27
N LEU A 177 -0.04 -22.77 -21.95
CA LEU A 177 1.06 -22.61 -21.00
C LEU A 177 1.97 -23.85 -20.88
N GLU A 178 1.54 -25.01 -21.38
CA GLU A 178 2.38 -26.21 -21.44
C GLU A 178 3.37 -26.19 -22.61
N ASP A 179 3.18 -25.29 -23.59
CA ASP A 179 4.08 -25.10 -24.71
C ASP A 179 5.08 -23.99 -24.40
N GLU A 180 6.23 -24.37 -23.83
CA GLU A 180 7.29 -23.43 -23.44
C GLU A 180 7.79 -22.56 -24.61
N ALA A 181 7.77 -23.09 -25.84
CA ALA A 181 8.20 -22.32 -27.02
C ALA A 181 7.17 -21.24 -27.37
N ALA A 182 5.87 -21.57 -27.32
CA ALA A 182 4.80 -20.59 -27.50
C ALA A 182 4.81 -19.52 -26.40
N VAL A 183 5.00 -19.94 -25.14
CA VAL A 183 5.12 -19.02 -23.99
C VAL A 183 6.29 -18.06 -24.21
N GLY A 184 7.48 -18.55 -24.56
CA GLY A 184 8.65 -17.70 -24.78
C GLY A 184 8.48 -16.69 -25.92
N VAL A 185 7.81 -17.08 -27.01
CA VAL A 185 7.49 -16.16 -28.11
C VAL A 185 6.50 -15.09 -27.65
N PHE A 186 5.44 -15.48 -26.95
CA PHE A 186 4.42 -14.58 -26.43
C PHE A 186 5.03 -13.56 -25.45
N THR A 187 5.81 -14.01 -24.46
CA THR A 187 6.42 -13.14 -23.45
C THR A 187 7.37 -12.12 -24.07
N ASN A 188 8.21 -12.54 -25.02
CA ASN A 188 9.14 -11.64 -25.70
C ASN A 188 8.38 -10.57 -26.50
N GLN A 189 7.34 -10.96 -27.24
CA GLN A 189 6.52 -10.01 -27.97
C GLN A 189 5.81 -9.05 -27.02
N PHE A 190 5.24 -9.53 -25.92
CA PHE A 190 4.59 -8.69 -24.92
C PHE A 190 5.55 -7.62 -24.37
N ILE A 191 6.75 -8.03 -23.96
CA ILE A 191 7.79 -7.13 -23.46
C ILE A 191 8.19 -6.10 -24.53
N GLU A 192 8.46 -6.54 -25.76
CA GLU A 192 8.86 -5.64 -26.85
C GLU A 192 7.77 -4.61 -27.19
N ARG A 193 6.49 -5.03 -27.21
CA ARG A 193 5.36 -4.12 -27.47
C ARG A 193 5.18 -3.10 -26.37
N MET A 194 5.24 -3.54 -25.12
CA MET A 194 5.11 -2.64 -23.97
C MET A 194 6.28 -1.67 -23.88
N ALA A 195 7.52 -2.14 -24.10
CA ALA A 195 8.71 -1.29 -24.14
C ALA A 195 8.60 -0.23 -25.24
N ALA A 196 8.14 -0.62 -26.43
CA ALA A 196 7.94 0.30 -27.56
C ALA A 196 6.83 1.33 -27.30
N LEU A 197 5.69 0.90 -26.74
CA LEU A 197 4.57 1.78 -26.40
C LEU A 197 5.00 2.84 -25.37
N LEU A 198 5.71 2.42 -24.33
CA LEU A 198 6.07 3.26 -23.20
C LEU A 198 7.42 3.97 -23.35
N SER A 199 8.15 3.68 -24.43
CA SER A 199 9.49 4.22 -24.70
C SER A 199 10.49 3.97 -23.56
N ILE A 200 10.51 2.74 -23.03
CA ILE A 200 11.40 2.30 -21.95
C ILE A 200 12.27 1.10 -22.39
N SER A 201 13.34 0.83 -21.64
CA SER A 201 14.12 -0.40 -21.84
C SER A 201 13.26 -1.66 -21.60
N PRO A 202 13.32 -2.67 -22.50
CA PRO A 202 12.67 -3.97 -22.29
C PRO A 202 13.04 -4.68 -20.98
N GLN A 203 14.24 -4.42 -20.46
CA GLN A 203 14.72 -5.01 -19.20
C GLN A 203 13.95 -4.52 -17.97
N ARG A 204 13.23 -3.40 -18.10
CA ARG A 204 12.41 -2.86 -17.01
C ARG A 204 11.07 -3.58 -16.85
N ILE A 205 10.67 -4.41 -17.81
CA ILE A 205 9.41 -5.14 -17.78
C ILE A 205 9.70 -6.57 -17.33
N ILE A 206 9.31 -6.88 -16.10
CA ILE A 206 9.56 -8.18 -15.47
C ILE A 206 8.23 -8.93 -15.39
N ILE A 207 8.03 -9.95 -16.20
CA ILE A 207 6.84 -10.81 -16.10
C ILE A 207 6.97 -11.66 -14.84
N THR A 208 5.98 -11.55 -13.95
CA THR A 208 5.92 -12.27 -12.66
C THR A 208 4.95 -13.44 -12.67
N GLY A 209 4.05 -13.51 -13.66
CA GLY A 209 3.13 -14.62 -13.81
C GLY A 209 2.35 -14.61 -15.11
N LEU A 210 1.90 -15.80 -15.52
CA LEU A 210 0.97 -16.01 -16.63
C LEU A 210 -0.16 -16.94 -16.17
N ALA A 211 -1.40 -16.63 -16.56
CA ALA A 211 -2.55 -17.49 -16.33
C ALA A 211 -3.33 -17.74 -17.63
N ALA A 212 -3.82 -18.98 -17.78
CA ALA A 212 -4.57 -19.44 -18.95
C ALA A 212 -6.06 -19.04 -18.87
N GLY A 213 -6.74 -19.08 -20.03
CA GLY A 213 -8.02 -18.41 -20.28
C GLY A 213 -7.78 -17.32 -21.33
N SER A 214 -8.46 -16.18 -21.23
CA SER A 214 -7.86 -14.93 -21.73
C SER A 214 -6.53 -14.77 -21.00
N VAL A 215 -5.43 -14.62 -21.74
CA VAL A 215 -4.09 -14.60 -21.14
C VAL A 215 -3.99 -13.44 -20.15
N ILE A 216 -3.72 -13.75 -18.88
CA ILE A 216 -3.42 -12.74 -17.87
C ILE A 216 -1.90 -12.68 -17.73
N VAL A 217 -1.34 -11.49 -17.98
CA VAL A 217 0.08 -11.21 -17.76
C VAL A 217 0.22 -10.36 -16.52
N SER A 218 0.78 -10.94 -15.46
CA SER A 218 1.19 -10.20 -14.27
C SER A 218 2.64 -9.77 -14.44
N PHE A 219 2.95 -8.51 -14.21
CA PHE A 219 4.27 -7.95 -14.43
C PHE A 219 4.60 -6.84 -13.43
N GLU A 220 5.89 -6.60 -13.28
CA GLU A 220 6.48 -5.50 -12.51
C GLU A 220 7.22 -4.57 -13.48
N ILE A 221 7.14 -3.26 -13.21
CA ILE A 221 7.92 -2.25 -13.91
C ILE A 221 9.03 -1.80 -12.96
N ALA A 222 10.27 -2.11 -13.30
CA ALA A 222 11.43 -1.68 -12.53
C ALA A 222 11.66 -0.17 -12.68
N GLU A 223 12.24 0.47 -11.66
CA GLU A 223 12.74 1.84 -11.79
C GLU A 223 13.87 1.93 -12.82
N PRO A 224 14.08 3.09 -13.46
CA PRO A 224 15.20 3.24 -14.37
C PRO A 224 16.52 3.12 -13.62
N ASP A 225 17.54 2.58 -14.29
CA ASP A 225 18.90 2.60 -13.75
C ASP A 225 19.34 4.06 -13.52
N VAL A 226 20.16 4.30 -12.49
CA VAL A 226 20.67 5.63 -12.13
C VAL A 226 21.45 6.30 -13.26
N THR A 227 21.92 5.52 -14.24
CA THR A 227 22.58 6.03 -15.45
C THR A 227 21.62 6.46 -16.57
N SER A 228 20.34 6.13 -16.45
CA SER A 228 19.28 6.35 -17.44
C SER A 228 18.34 7.48 -17.02
N ALA A 229 18.89 8.63 -16.63
CA ALA A 229 18.16 9.76 -16.06
C ALA A 229 17.08 10.38 -16.98
N ASP A 230 17.07 10.04 -18.27
CA ASP A 230 16.07 10.49 -19.23
C ASP A 230 14.82 9.57 -19.27
N GLU A 231 14.84 8.42 -18.59
CA GLU A 231 13.69 7.54 -18.50
C GLU A 231 12.75 7.93 -17.35
N PHE A 232 11.44 7.80 -17.58
CA PHE A 232 10.42 8.06 -16.56
C PHE A 232 10.44 7.01 -15.44
N SER A 233 10.02 7.41 -14.23
CA SER A 233 9.86 6.51 -13.09
C SER A 233 8.85 5.40 -13.40
N ALA A 234 8.96 4.27 -12.70
CA ALA A 234 8.05 3.16 -12.89
C ALA A 234 6.57 3.57 -12.67
N THR A 235 6.30 4.42 -11.67
CA THR A 235 4.97 4.98 -11.42
C THR A 235 4.44 5.75 -12.63
N THR A 236 5.22 6.69 -13.18
CA THR A 236 4.80 7.48 -14.36
C THR A 236 4.57 6.60 -15.58
N VAL A 237 5.40 5.57 -15.76
CA VAL A 237 5.26 4.61 -16.85
C VAL A 237 3.94 3.83 -16.73
N LEU A 238 3.58 3.36 -15.53
CA LEU A 238 2.31 2.65 -15.34
C LEU A 238 1.10 3.56 -15.57
N GLU A 239 1.13 4.80 -15.08
CA GLU A 239 0.06 5.77 -15.34
C GLU A 239 -0.12 6.07 -16.83
N THR A 240 1.00 6.15 -17.57
CA THR A 240 0.98 6.27 -19.03
C THR A 240 0.31 5.05 -19.65
N LEU A 241 0.69 3.84 -19.25
CA LEU A 241 0.09 2.61 -19.74
C LEU A 241 -1.41 2.54 -19.49
N LYS A 242 -1.88 2.94 -18.30
CA LYS A 242 -3.31 3.02 -17.97
C LYS A 242 -4.04 3.96 -18.92
N SER A 243 -3.47 5.12 -19.21
CA SER A 243 -4.05 6.08 -20.15
C SER A 243 -4.15 5.50 -21.56
N GLU A 244 -3.09 4.87 -22.06
CA GLU A 244 -3.06 4.22 -23.38
C GLU A 244 -4.10 3.10 -23.50
N VAL A 245 -4.22 2.25 -22.48
CA VAL A 245 -5.22 1.17 -22.46
C VAL A 245 -6.64 1.73 -22.40
N ALA A 246 -6.89 2.74 -21.56
CA ALA A 246 -8.21 3.38 -21.45
C ALA A 246 -8.65 4.06 -22.76
N GLN A 247 -7.69 4.54 -23.55
CA GLN A 247 -7.94 5.15 -24.87
C GLN A 247 -8.09 4.11 -26.00
N GLY A 248 -7.82 2.82 -25.74
CA GLY A 248 -7.94 1.75 -26.71
C GLY A 248 -6.72 1.60 -27.62
N THR A 249 -5.54 1.36 -27.03
CA THR A 249 -4.29 1.11 -27.75
C THR A 249 -4.35 -0.13 -28.68
N ASP A 250 -3.74 -0.02 -29.86
CA ASP A 250 -3.56 -1.10 -30.85
C ASP A 250 -2.20 -1.82 -30.70
N ALA A 251 -1.36 -1.38 -29.76
CA ALA A 251 0.01 -1.87 -29.59
C ALA A 251 0.08 -3.38 -29.31
N PHE A 252 -1.01 -3.96 -28.79
CA PHE A 252 -1.12 -5.38 -28.43
C PHE A 252 -2.00 -6.19 -29.39
N ASP A 253 -2.46 -5.63 -30.51
CA ASP A 253 -3.34 -6.32 -31.46
C ASP A 253 -2.73 -7.62 -32.00
N SER A 254 -1.40 -7.63 -32.21
CA SER A 254 -0.70 -8.85 -32.66
C SER A 254 -0.71 -9.98 -31.62
N LEU A 255 -1.02 -9.66 -30.37
CA LEU A 255 -1.15 -10.61 -29.27
C LEU A 255 -2.61 -10.95 -28.95
N GLY A 256 -3.58 -10.27 -29.57
CA GLY A 256 -5.02 -10.43 -29.30
C GLY A 256 -5.72 -9.14 -28.87
N GLY A 257 -4.98 -8.09 -28.50
CA GLY A 257 -5.55 -6.85 -27.94
C GLY A 257 -5.79 -6.91 -26.44
N VAL A 258 -5.96 -5.75 -25.81
CA VAL A 258 -6.10 -5.62 -24.35
C VAL A 258 -7.57 -5.61 -23.94
N LEU A 259 -7.95 -6.47 -22.99
CA LEU A 259 -9.29 -6.52 -22.40
C LEU A 259 -9.41 -5.67 -21.13
N SER A 260 -8.39 -5.69 -20.28
CA SER A 260 -8.37 -4.92 -19.03
C SER A 260 -6.94 -4.76 -18.52
N LEU A 261 -6.70 -3.69 -17.75
CA LEU A 261 -5.50 -3.49 -16.97
C LEU A 261 -5.88 -3.19 -15.52
N GLU A 262 -5.22 -3.86 -14.58
CA GLU A 262 -5.43 -3.71 -13.14
C GLU A 262 -4.12 -3.31 -12.47
N ASP A 263 -4.14 -2.21 -11.73
CA ASP A 263 -3.01 -1.78 -10.91
C ASP A 263 -2.94 -2.62 -9.64
N ASN A 264 -1.77 -3.20 -9.39
CA ASN A 264 -1.49 -4.01 -8.21
C ASN A 264 -0.28 -3.46 -7.45
N SER A 265 0.02 -2.18 -7.64
CA SER A 265 1.18 -1.52 -7.05
C SER A 265 0.99 -1.30 -5.55
N THR A 266 2.10 -1.37 -4.82
CA THR A 266 2.09 -1.26 -3.35
C THR A 266 3.22 -0.37 -2.87
N SER A 267 2.96 0.39 -1.83
CA SER A 267 4.00 1.01 -1.01
C SER A 267 3.95 0.45 0.40
N GLN A 268 5.09 0.02 0.90
CA GLN A 268 5.23 -0.57 2.22
C GLN A 268 6.34 0.11 2.99
N LEU A 269 6.13 0.26 4.29
CA LEU A 269 7.18 0.69 5.21
C LEU A 269 8.02 -0.52 5.54
N VAL A 270 9.29 -0.46 5.15
CA VAL A 270 10.26 -1.49 5.48
C VAL A 270 11.22 -0.92 6.51
N PRO A 271 11.15 -1.36 7.77
CA PRO A 271 12.13 -1.02 8.76
C PRO A 271 13.51 -1.43 8.26
N VAL A 272 14.44 -0.50 8.22
CA VAL A 272 15.86 -0.82 8.06
C VAL A 272 16.27 -1.47 9.36
N THR A 273 16.15 -2.79 9.38
CA THR A 273 16.49 -3.57 10.55
C THR A 273 17.98 -3.43 10.77
N ALA A 274 18.34 -2.72 11.83
CA ALA A 274 19.73 -2.53 12.16
C ALA A 274 20.33 -3.90 12.55
N PRO A 275 21.54 -4.20 12.09
CA PRO A 275 22.23 -5.42 12.48
C PRO A 275 22.60 -5.36 13.96
N LEU A 276 22.15 -6.36 14.73
CA LEU A 276 22.34 -6.43 16.16
C LEU A 276 23.14 -7.68 16.53
N ASP A 277 23.99 -7.56 17.54
CA ASP A 277 24.62 -8.72 18.17
C ASP A 277 23.61 -9.47 19.08
N ARG A 278 24.07 -10.54 19.74
CA ARG A 278 23.22 -11.34 20.65
C ARG A 278 22.75 -10.59 21.90
N ASN A 279 23.39 -9.47 22.24
CA ASN A 279 23.03 -8.62 23.37
C ASN A 279 22.10 -7.47 22.96
N GLY A 280 21.83 -7.31 21.66
CA GLY A 280 21.05 -6.20 21.12
C GLY A 280 21.88 -4.96 20.81
N ASP A 281 23.21 -5.06 20.81
CA ASP A 281 24.10 -3.95 20.47
C ASP A 281 24.25 -3.82 18.94
N LEU A 282 24.28 -2.58 18.45
CA LEU A 282 24.41 -2.25 17.02
C LEU A 282 25.76 -2.68 16.42
N ILE A 283 25.71 -3.47 15.34
CA ILE A 283 26.85 -3.91 14.52
C ILE A 283 26.90 -3.10 13.22
N VAL A 284 27.50 -1.91 13.22
CA VAL A 284 27.55 -1.06 12.03
C VAL A 284 28.54 -1.55 10.98
N GLY A 285 29.44 -2.48 11.32
CA GLY A 285 30.45 -3.01 10.41
C GLY A 285 29.99 -4.06 9.39
N TRP A 286 28.75 -4.56 9.45
CA TRP A 286 28.25 -5.56 8.51
C TRP A 286 27.69 -4.90 7.24
N PHE A 287 28.55 -4.66 6.26
CA PHE A 287 28.27 -3.87 5.06
C PHE A 287 27.71 -4.67 3.89
N THR A 288 28.23 -5.89 3.67
CA THR A 288 27.81 -6.81 2.62
C THR A 288 26.36 -7.24 2.79
N ARG A 289 25.90 -7.33 4.04
CA ARG A 289 24.63 -7.97 4.43
C ARG A 289 24.56 -9.44 3.99
N GLU A 290 25.71 -10.05 3.75
CA GLU A 290 25.84 -11.47 3.42
C GLU A 290 26.38 -12.25 4.62
N GLY A 291 25.98 -13.52 4.74
CA GLY A 291 26.33 -14.34 5.90
C GLY A 291 25.66 -13.88 7.19
N ASP A 292 26.30 -14.13 8.33
CA ASP A 292 25.81 -13.72 9.65
C ASP A 292 26.91 -13.10 10.52
N GLN A 293 28.02 -12.67 9.93
CA GLN A 293 29.20 -12.19 10.66
C GLN A 293 29.85 -11.01 9.92
N VAL A 294 30.41 -10.07 10.69
CA VAL A 294 31.31 -9.05 10.12
C VAL A 294 32.64 -9.69 9.79
N ASP A 295 32.99 -9.77 8.51
CA ASP A 295 34.17 -10.48 8.04
C ASP A 295 35.03 -9.69 7.04
N PHE A 296 35.90 -10.42 6.32
CA PHE A 296 36.83 -9.79 5.39
C PHE A 296 36.14 -9.22 4.15
N ASP A 297 34.97 -9.73 3.75
CA ASP A 297 34.24 -9.20 2.60
C ASP A 297 33.66 -7.81 2.94
N ASP A 298 33.19 -7.62 4.17
CA ASP A 298 32.84 -6.29 4.70
C ASP A 298 34.05 -5.36 4.76
N PHE A 299 35.21 -5.88 5.18
CA PHE A 299 36.44 -5.09 5.23
C PHE A 299 36.88 -4.62 3.84
N PHE A 300 36.80 -5.48 2.81
CA PHE A 300 37.19 -5.09 1.46
C PHE A 300 36.26 -4.00 0.90
N LEU A 301 34.94 -4.11 1.14
CA LEU A 301 34.00 -3.03 0.79
C LEU A 301 34.35 -1.72 1.51
N PHE A 302 34.63 -1.76 2.81
CA PHE A 302 35.06 -0.57 3.54
C PHE A 302 36.36 0.03 2.98
N ALA A 303 37.34 -0.83 2.68
CA ALA A 303 38.65 -0.43 2.19
C ALA A 303 38.58 0.27 0.82
N ASP A 304 37.64 -0.11 -0.04
CA ASP A 304 37.43 0.51 -1.35
C ASP A 304 37.02 1.99 -1.26
N HIS A 305 36.38 2.38 -0.16
CA HIS A 305 35.94 3.76 0.08
C HIS A 305 36.83 4.54 1.07
N PHE A 306 37.80 3.87 1.70
CA PHE A 306 38.67 4.45 2.73
C PHE A 306 39.50 5.64 2.19
N GLY A 307 39.51 6.72 2.96
CA GLY A 307 40.25 7.95 2.66
C GLY A 307 39.48 8.97 1.82
N THR A 308 38.24 8.67 1.40
CA THR A 308 37.37 9.62 0.70
C THR A 308 36.63 10.54 1.67
N ALA A 309 36.21 11.71 1.18
CA ALA A 309 35.48 12.71 1.97
C ALA A 309 34.19 13.18 1.30
N GLN A 310 33.26 13.71 2.09
CA GLN A 310 31.97 14.19 1.60
C GLN A 310 32.15 15.18 0.43
N GLY A 311 31.52 14.86 -0.70
CA GLY A 311 31.61 15.63 -1.95
C GLY A 311 32.69 15.16 -2.93
N GLU A 312 33.53 14.20 -2.55
CA GLU A 312 34.47 13.54 -3.46
C GLU A 312 33.78 12.38 -4.21
N THR A 313 34.17 12.17 -5.47
CA THR A 313 33.70 11.02 -6.24
C THR A 313 34.16 9.72 -5.55
N GLY A 314 33.21 8.83 -5.26
CA GLY A 314 33.48 7.58 -4.53
C GLY A 314 33.27 7.67 -3.03
N TYR A 315 32.97 8.86 -2.48
CA TYR A 315 32.48 8.95 -1.11
C TYR A 315 31.09 8.34 -0.99
N ASP A 316 30.94 7.44 -0.03
CA ASP A 316 29.66 6.84 0.33
C ASP A 316 29.49 6.91 1.85
N ALA A 317 28.48 7.67 2.28
CA ALA A 317 28.20 7.94 3.69
C ALA A 317 27.93 6.67 4.52
N ARG A 318 27.63 5.52 3.88
CA ARG A 318 27.45 4.23 4.57
C ARG A 318 28.72 3.76 5.28
N PHE A 319 29.89 4.19 4.83
CA PHE A 319 31.19 3.80 5.41
C PHE A 319 31.77 4.86 6.37
N ASP A 320 31.17 6.06 6.46
CA ASP A 320 31.45 7.09 7.50
C ASP A 320 30.62 6.80 8.76
N ILE A 321 30.88 5.64 9.36
CA ILE A 321 30.17 5.09 10.52
C ILE A 321 30.43 5.85 11.83
N VAL A 322 31.45 6.71 11.86
CA VAL A 322 31.68 7.75 12.86
C VAL A 322 31.51 9.10 12.18
N PRO A 323 30.25 9.60 12.04
CA PRO A 323 29.89 10.64 11.08
C PRO A 323 30.72 11.92 11.26
N ASN A 324 31.76 12.07 10.46
CA ASN A 324 32.67 13.21 10.50
C ASN A 324 32.89 13.83 9.12
N GLY A 325 32.24 13.27 8.09
CA GLY A 325 32.34 13.69 6.70
C GLY A 325 33.57 13.14 5.97
N ARG A 326 34.28 12.18 6.57
CA ARG A 326 35.43 11.47 5.98
C ARG A 326 35.42 10.02 6.43
N ILE A 327 35.73 9.12 5.51
CA ILE A 327 35.94 7.71 5.83
C ILE A 327 37.41 7.55 6.21
N ASP A 328 37.70 7.52 7.50
CA ASP A 328 39.06 7.54 8.04
C ASP A 328 39.31 6.50 9.13
N PHE A 329 40.43 6.64 9.86
CA PHE A 329 40.79 5.68 10.89
C PHE A 329 39.79 5.62 12.04
N GLY A 330 39.02 6.68 12.29
CA GLY A 330 37.91 6.66 13.25
C GLY A 330 36.85 5.63 12.86
N ASP A 331 36.45 5.62 11.59
CA ASP A 331 35.56 4.61 11.03
C ASP A 331 36.19 3.23 11.08
N PHE A 332 37.46 3.11 10.69
CA PHE A 332 38.16 1.83 10.74
C PHE A 332 38.16 1.21 12.15
N PHE A 333 38.38 2.00 13.21
CA PHE A 333 38.34 1.48 14.57
C PHE A 333 36.92 1.08 14.98
N ARG A 334 35.90 1.85 14.60
CA ARG A 334 34.50 1.49 14.86
C ARG A 334 34.09 0.21 14.13
N PHE A 335 34.59 0.00 12.91
CA PHE A 335 34.44 -1.25 12.16
C PHE A 335 35.18 -2.40 12.86
N ALA A 336 36.43 -2.18 13.28
CA ALA A 336 37.23 -3.19 13.96
C ALA A 336 36.61 -3.65 15.29
N ASP A 337 35.89 -2.77 15.99
CA ASP A 337 35.11 -3.14 17.18
C ASP A 337 33.99 -4.14 16.88
N ASP A 338 33.50 -4.18 15.64
CA ASP A 338 32.47 -5.11 15.18
C ASP A 338 33.03 -6.33 14.46
N PHE A 339 34.30 -6.30 14.04
CA PHE A 339 34.91 -7.38 13.27
C PHE A 339 34.84 -8.72 14.01
N GLY A 340 34.30 -9.74 13.32
CA GLY A 340 34.05 -11.06 13.86
C GLY A 340 32.81 -11.18 14.75
N LYS A 341 32.05 -10.10 15.00
CA LYS A 341 30.74 -10.23 15.67
C LYS A 341 29.74 -10.92 14.77
N VAL A 342 28.94 -11.79 15.39
CA VAL A 342 27.80 -12.45 14.73
C VAL A 342 26.58 -11.55 14.83
N VAL A 343 25.96 -11.28 13.70
CA VAL A 343 24.71 -10.54 13.55
C VAL A 343 23.55 -11.49 13.86
N ALA A 344 23.01 -11.38 15.07
CA ALA A 344 22.01 -12.30 15.59
C ALA A 344 20.69 -12.26 14.79
N ASN A 345 20.37 -11.12 14.16
CA ASN A 345 19.21 -10.93 13.31
C ASN A 345 19.56 -10.96 11.80
N ALA A 346 20.70 -11.54 11.41
CA ALA A 346 21.14 -11.59 10.01
C ALA A 346 20.08 -12.18 9.08
N SER A 347 19.47 -13.30 9.46
CA SER A 347 18.43 -13.97 8.65
C SER A 347 17.16 -13.13 8.45
N VAL A 348 16.86 -12.23 9.40
CA VAL A 348 15.75 -11.30 9.29
C VAL A 348 16.08 -10.19 8.30
N ILE A 349 17.34 -9.73 8.31
CA ILE A 349 17.83 -8.65 7.44
C ILE A 349 18.04 -9.14 6.00
N SER A 350 18.55 -10.35 5.82
CA SER A 350 18.87 -10.92 4.50
C SER A 350 17.66 -11.57 3.80
N GLY A 351 16.44 -11.37 4.31
CA GLY A 351 15.20 -11.85 3.67
C GLY A 351 15.06 -13.37 3.59
N GLY A 352 15.35 -14.08 4.70
CA GLY A 352 15.26 -15.54 4.78
C GLY A 352 13.90 -16.15 4.47
#